data_AF-A0A354FIJ6-F1
#
_entry.id   AF-A0A354FIJ6-F1
#
_cell.length_a   1.000
_cell.length_b   1.000
_cell.length_c   1.000
_cell.angle_alpha   90.00
_cell.angle_beta   90.00
_cell.angle_gamma   90.00
#
_symmetry.space_group_name_H-M   'P 1'
#
loop_
_entity.id
_entity.type
_entity.pdbx_description
1 polymer ?
#
loop_
_entity_poly.entity_id
_entity_poly.type
_entity_poly.pdbx_seq_one_letter_code
_entity_poly.pdbx_strand_id
1 'polypeptide(L)'
;METPLAPCTKIRHGVRITCDLGMNQRMRSPLRLFLLGLLLLALPLQSGAQPPQVGRIILEKGVVLVQNAKRERLLHKAGSVLPMLAGDRIRTGAESVVTVKLRGHPASVVLQSQSYLELGELTPELSLVRLLAGKGRFKIRRGASSSSQRQRLEVQSLRASLGSGNADFIVGVTDSRIAVLVVSGSVRFTPLSHPKQAVAVSKAQASLQEAGYAPSPAVSVSKLVQNKVSAQDDPEGFMAAILFPKAAPLGDLEADSQAVLAISADHAQETFAILRGMATDQARTASEGAP
;
A
#
# COMPACT_ATOMS: atom_id res chain seq x y z
N MET A 1 -61.84 19.34 -22.83
CA MET A 1 -62.60 19.29 -24.10
C MET A 1 -61.63 18.99 -25.22
N GLU A 2 -61.93 17.90 -25.93
CA GLU A 2 -61.63 17.62 -27.36
C GLU A 2 -60.17 17.51 -27.88
N THR A 3 -59.85 16.28 -28.29
CA THR A 3 -59.02 15.83 -29.44
C THR A 3 -59.55 16.36 -30.80
N PRO A 4 -58.95 16.04 -31.99
CA PRO A 4 -57.56 15.97 -32.45
C PRO A 4 -57.33 16.57 -33.89
N LEU A 5 -56.08 16.45 -34.37
CA LEU A 5 -55.49 16.54 -35.74
C LEU A 5 -56.40 16.40 -36.99
N ALA A 6 -56.29 17.30 -38.01
CA ALA A 6 -55.54 17.22 -39.32
C ALA A 6 -56.52 17.60 -40.49
N PRO A 7 -56.16 17.79 -41.80
CA PRO A 7 -54.93 17.46 -42.57
C PRO A 7 -54.49 18.48 -43.66
N CYS A 8 -53.40 18.19 -44.40
CA CYS A 8 -53.26 18.32 -45.89
C CYS A 8 -51.77 18.21 -46.34
N THR A 9 -51.38 17.08 -46.92
CA THR A 9 -51.28 16.73 -48.37
C THR A 9 -50.02 17.21 -49.09
N LYS A 10 -49.21 16.24 -49.59
CA LYS A 10 -48.32 16.44 -50.72
C LYS A 10 -48.23 15.16 -51.57
N ILE A 11 -48.44 15.33 -52.86
CA ILE A 11 -48.56 14.28 -53.89
C ILE A 11 -47.31 14.31 -54.78
N ARG A 12 -46.75 13.15 -55.13
CA ARG A 12 -45.93 12.99 -56.35
C ARG A 12 -45.85 11.53 -56.78
N HIS A 13 -46.01 11.31 -58.10
CA HIS A 13 -45.86 10.05 -58.86
C HIS A 13 -47.04 9.05 -58.82
N GLY A 14 -48.12 9.39 -59.53
CA GLY A 14 -48.75 8.48 -60.51
C GLY A 14 -49.33 7.13 -60.07
N VAL A 15 -49.36 6.79 -58.78
CA VAL A 15 -49.95 5.56 -58.27
C VAL A 15 -50.92 5.94 -57.15
N ARG A 16 -52.23 5.71 -57.37
CA ARG A 16 -53.20 5.68 -56.27
C ARG A 16 -52.91 4.43 -55.45
N ILE A 17 -52.14 4.58 -54.37
CA ILE A 17 -52.12 3.59 -53.31
C ILE A 17 -53.23 3.98 -52.35
N THR A 18 -54.39 3.35 -52.52
CA THR A 18 -55.37 3.22 -51.44
C THR A 18 -54.75 2.25 -50.41
N CYS A 19 -54.05 2.79 -49.40
CA CYS A 19 -53.83 2.03 -48.17
C CYS A 19 -55.12 2.11 -47.38
N ASP A 20 -56.00 1.14 -47.66
CA ASP A 20 -57.12 0.77 -46.81
C ASP A 20 -56.59 0.54 -45.39
N LEU A 21 -57.11 1.34 -44.45
CA LEU A 21 -56.76 1.31 -43.03
C LEU A 21 -57.45 0.09 -42.39
N GLY A 22 -56.89 -1.08 -42.67
CA GLY A 22 -57.41 -2.37 -42.23
C GLY A 22 -56.45 -3.14 -41.35
N MET A 23 -55.79 -2.51 -40.36
CA MET A 23 -54.98 -3.24 -39.39
C MET A 23 -55.21 -2.71 -37.97
N ASN A 24 -56.32 -3.19 -37.40
CA ASN A 24 -56.38 -3.81 -36.08
C ASN A 24 -55.29 -3.34 -35.10
N GLN A 25 -55.67 -2.44 -34.19
CA GLN A 25 -54.98 -2.24 -32.92
C GLN A 25 -55.06 -3.53 -32.09
N ARG A 26 -54.27 -4.54 -32.43
CA ARG A 26 -54.01 -5.67 -31.54
C ARG A 26 -52.97 -5.25 -30.54
N MET A 27 -53.48 -4.84 -29.38
CA MET A 27 -52.82 -4.95 -28.09
C MET A 27 -51.35 -4.50 -28.09
N ARG A 28 -51.14 -3.20 -27.92
CA ARG A 28 -50.04 -2.71 -27.08
C ARG A 28 -50.28 -3.29 -25.69
N SER A 29 -49.87 -4.53 -25.45
CA SER A 29 -49.99 -5.12 -24.12
C SER A 29 -49.01 -4.37 -23.22
N PRO A 30 -49.47 -3.60 -22.22
CA PRO A 30 -48.57 -3.01 -21.24
C PRO A 30 -47.76 -4.12 -20.55
N LEU A 31 -48.31 -5.33 -20.53
CA LEU A 31 -47.68 -6.56 -20.08
C LEU A 31 -46.35 -6.89 -20.79
N ARG A 32 -46.19 -6.65 -22.11
CA ARG A 32 -44.90 -6.95 -22.80
C ARG A 32 -43.80 -5.95 -22.48
N LEU A 33 -44.15 -4.66 -22.36
CA LEU A 33 -43.21 -3.62 -21.90
C LEU A 33 -42.89 -3.78 -20.41
N PHE A 34 -43.88 -4.18 -19.60
CA PHE A 34 -43.70 -4.46 -18.18
C PHE A 34 -42.86 -5.73 -17.96
N LEU A 35 -43.05 -6.80 -18.75
CA LEU A 35 -42.19 -7.99 -18.71
C LEU A 35 -40.77 -7.69 -19.19
N LEU A 36 -40.57 -6.83 -20.20
CA LEU A 36 -39.23 -6.42 -20.64
C LEU A 36 -38.53 -5.56 -19.57
N GLY A 37 -39.28 -4.68 -18.90
CA GLY A 37 -38.78 -3.90 -17.75
C GLY A 37 -38.47 -4.77 -16.53
N LEU A 38 -39.28 -5.79 -16.25
CA LEU A 38 -39.05 -6.76 -15.16
C LEU A 38 -37.84 -7.67 -15.48
N LEU A 39 -37.63 -8.04 -16.74
CA LEU A 39 -36.49 -8.82 -17.20
C LEU A 39 -35.16 -8.04 -17.10
N LEU A 40 -35.20 -6.71 -17.31
CA LEU A 40 -34.05 -5.82 -17.10
C LEU A 40 -33.76 -5.57 -15.61
N LEU A 41 -34.77 -5.61 -14.73
CA LEU A 41 -34.58 -5.54 -13.27
C LEU A 41 -34.09 -6.87 -12.64
N ALA A 42 -34.26 -7.99 -13.34
CA ALA A 42 -33.88 -9.32 -12.86
C ALA A 42 -32.46 -9.75 -13.28
N LEU A 43 -31.73 -8.92 -14.04
CA LEU A 43 -30.32 -9.15 -14.32
C LEU A 43 -29.53 -8.80 -13.05
N PRO A 44 -28.95 -9.76 -12.33
CA PRO A 44 -28.04 -9.41 -11.26
C PRO A 44 -26.87 -8.66 -11.90
N LEU A 45 -26.72 -7.38 -11.55
CA LEU A 45 -25.49 -6.59 -11.72
C LEU A 45 -24.39 -7.21 -10.84
N GLN A 46 -24.08 -8.49 -11.04
CA GLN A 46 -22.90 -9.13 -10.49
C GLN A 46 -21.71 -8.68 -11.33
N SER A 47 -21.32 -7.44 -11.07
CA SER A 47 -20.03 -6.90 -11.47
C SER A 47 -18.97 -7.67 -10.70
N GLY A 48 -18.67 -8.89 -11.16
CA GLY A 48 -17.52 -9.68 -10.72
C GLY A 48 -16.23 -9.01 -11.21
N ALA A 49 -15.98 -7.76 -10.81
CA ALA A 49 -14.77 -7.04 -11.16
C ALA A 49 -13.60 -7.88 -10.64
N GLN A 50 -12.84 -8.46 -11.58
CA GLN A 50 -11.58 -9.09 -11.25
C GLN A 50 -10.63 -7.98 -10.80
N PRO A 51 -9.86 -8.18 -9.72
CA PRO A 51 -8.90 -7.18 -9.29
C PRO A 51 -7.94 -6.87 -10.46
N PRO A 52 -7.57 -5.59 -10.67
CA PRO A 52 -6.75 -5.21 -11.81
C PRO A 52 -5.42 -5.98 -11.80
N GLN A 53 -4.92 -6.30 -13.00
CA GLN A 53 -3.59 -6.87 -13.14
C GLN A 53 -2.53 -5.78 -12.90
N VAL A 54 -1.73 -5.98 -11.86
CA VAL A 54 -0.73 -5.03 -11.38
C VAL A 54 0.71 -5.47 -11.63
N GLY A 55 0.91 -6.68 -12.15
CA GLY A 55 2.26 -7.17 -12.44
C GLY A 55 2.31 -8.59 -12.97
N ARG A 56 3.50 -9.18 -12.85
CA ARG A 56 3.78 -10.59 -13.20
C ARG A 56 4.69 -11.20 -12.15
N ILE A 57 4.44 -12.47 -11.86
CA ILE A 57 5.24 -13.32 -10.98
C ILE A 57 5.90 -14.37 -11.86
N ILE A 58 7.20 -14.53 -11.73
CA ILE A 58 8.01 -15.49 -12.50
C ILE A 58 8.69 -16.40 -11.48
N LEU A 59 8.39 -17.70 -11.55
CA LEU A 59 9.05 -18.69 -10.72
C LEU A 59 10.36 -19.11 -11.38
N GLU A 60 11.50 -18.73 -10.83
CA GLU A 60 12.82 -19.09 -11.36
C GLU A 60 13.21 -20.51 -10.90
N LYS A 61 13.00 -20.81 -9.61
CA LYS A 61 13.28 -22.11 -8.98
C LYS A 61 12.30 -22.35 -7.83
N GLY A 62 11.97 -23.61 -7.55
CA GLY A 62 11.28 -24.04 -6.33
C GLY A 62 9.76 -23.97 -6.44
N VAL A 63 9.10 -23.46 -5.41
CA VAL A 63 7.64 -23.40 -5.30
C VAL A 63 7.18 -22.04 -4.79
N VAL A 64 6.07 -21.54 -5.32
CA VAL A 64 5.45 -20.31 -4.85
C VAL A 64 3.94 -20.45 -4.77
N LEU A 65 3.41 -20.03 -3.63
CA LEU A 65 1.99 -19.94 -3.35
C LEU A 65 1.55 -18.48 -3.48
N VAL A 66 0.58 -18.23 -4.35
CA VAL A 66 0.00 -16.92 -4.59
C VAL A 66 -1.47 -16.95 -4.20
N GLN A 67 -1.83 -16.19 -3.17
CA GLN A 67 -3.17 -16.21 -2.59
C GLN A 67 -3.79 -14.82 -2.61
N ASN A 68 -5.10 -14.76 -2.80
CA ASN A 68 -5.90 -13.57 -2.53
C ASN A 68 -7.25 -14.00 -1.94
N ALA A 69 -8.13 -13.04 -1.63
CA ALA A 69 -9.41 -13.33 -0.99
C ALA A 69 -10.33 -14.30 -1.76
N LYS A 70 -10.10 -14.52 -3.06
CA LYS A 70 -10.96 -15.35 -3.92
C LYS A 70 -10.33 -16.69 -4.29
N ARG A 71 -9.00 -16.82 -4.29
CA ARG A 71 -8.31 -18.00 -4.83
C ARG A 71 -6.89 -18.15 -4.31
N GLU A 72 -6.44 -19.40 -4.36
CA GLU A 72 -5.06 -19.80 -4.14
C GLU A 72 -4.49 -20.44 -5.40
N ARG A 73 -3.23 -20.13 -5.73
CA ARG A 73 -2.55 -20.62 -6.93
C ARG A 73 -1.13 -21.04 -6.55
N LEU A 74 -0.81 -22.31 -6.81
CA LEU A 74 0.50 -22.89 -6.54
C LEU A 74 1.27 -23.04 -7.86
N LEU A 75 2.47 -22.46 -7.95
CA LEU A 75 3.41 -22.69 -9.04
C LEU A 75 4.57 -23.52 -8.51
N HIS A 76 4.91 -24.59 -9.21
CA HIS A 76 6.02 -25.51 -8.85
C HIS A 76 6.93 -25.83 -10.05
N LYS A 77 6.60 -25.31 -11.24
CA LYS A 77 7.38 -25.50 -12.46
C LYS A 77 8.21 -24.25 -12.74
N ALA A 78 9.53 -24.37 -12.73
CA ALA A 78 10.45 -23.29 -13.11
C ALA A 78 10.12 -22.70 -14.49
N GLY A 79 10.30 -21.39 -14.64
CA GLY A 79 9.90 -20.62 -15.82
C GLY A 79 8.41 -20.29 -15.91
N SER A 80 7.58 -20.80 -15.00
CA SER A 80 6.14 -20.46 -14.99
C SER A 80 5.93 -18.98 -14.71
N VAL A 81 5.03 -18.36 -15.49
CA VAL A 81 4.68 -16.95 -15.33
C VAL A 81 3.21 -16.82 -15.01
N LEU A 82 2.90 -16.10 -13.93
CA LEU A 82 1.53 -15.85 -13.46
C LEU A 82 1.23 -14.34 -13.48
N PRO A 83 0.05 -13.91 -13.95
CA PRO A 83 -0.40 -12.53 -13.74
C PRO A 83 -0.61 -12.26 -12.26
N MET A 84 0.00 -11.18 -11.79
CA MET A 84 -0.17 -10.66 -10.43
C MET A 84 -1.35 -9.71 -10.42
N LEU A 85 -2.31 -9.96 -9.54
CA LEU A 85 -3.49 -9.12 -9.33
C LEU A 85 -3.35 -8.28 -8.07
N ALA A 86 -4.08 -7.16 -8.01
CA ALA A 86 -4.18 -6.38 -6.79
C ALA A 86 -4.70 -7.24 -5.63
N GLY A 87 -4.06 -7.11 -4.47
CA GLY A 87 -4.36 -7.91 -3.27
C GLY A 87 -3.75 -9.31 -3.25
N ASP A 88 -2.96 -9.69 -4.26
CA ASP A 88 -2.20 -10.94 -4.22
C ASP A 88 -1.11 -10.88 -3.13
N ARG A 89 -0.98 -12.01 -2.42
CA ARG A 89 0.00 -12.30 -1.39
C ARG A 89 0.87 -13.45 -1.86
N ILE A 90 2.19 -13.33 -1.76
CA ILE A 90 3.17 -14.27 -2.30
C ILE A 90 3.96 -14.90 -1.17
N ARG A 91 3.96 -16.24 -1.13
CA ARG A 91 4.75 -17.05 -0.21
C ARG A 91 5.65 -17.99 -1.00
N THR A 92 6.96 -17.85 -0.84
CA THR A 92 7.95 -18.75 -1.46
C THR A 92 8.25 -19.92 -0.53
N GLY A 93 8.39 -21.13 -1.07
CA GLY A 93 8.84 -22.29 -0.30
C GLY A 93 10.33 -22.28 0.01
N ALA A 94 10.83 -23.42 0.47
CA ALA A 94 12.28 -23.67 0.56
C ALA A 94 12.91 -23.73 -0.84
N GLU A 95 14.18 -23.36 -0.92
CA GLU A 95 14.98 -23.27 -2.16
C GLU A 95 14.28 -22.57 -3.34
N SER A 96 13.48 -21.57 -3.03
CA SER A 96 12.60 -20.93 -4.00
C SER A 96 13.09 -19.54 -4.36
N VAL A 97 13.11 -19.24 -5.66
CA VAL A 97 13.49 -17.92 -6.18
C VAL A 97 12.37 -17.44 -7.09
N VAL A 98 11.83 -16.27 -6.77
CA VAL A 98 10.70 -15.69 -7.48
C VAL A 98 11.00 -14.25 -7.86
N THR A 99 10.84 -13.95 -9.14
CA THR A 99 10.94 -12.58 -9.66
C THR A 99 9.54 -11.99 -9.80
N VAL A 100 9.30 -10.86 -9.11
CA VAL A 100 8.09 -10.05 -9.23
C VAL A 100 8.41 -8.79 -10.04
N LYS A 101 7.66 -8.55 -11.11
CA LYS A 101 7.75 -7.33 -11.92
C LYS A 101 6.43 -6.58 -11.84
N LEU A 102 6.49 -5.33 -11.38
CA LEU A 102 5.32 -4.46 -11.27
C LEU A 102 5.00 -3.84 -12.64
N ARG A 103 3.71 -3.76 -12.99
CA ARG A 103 3.24 -3.19 -14.25
C ARG A 103 3.30 -1.67 -14.17
N GLY A 104 3.88 -1.01 -15.18
CA GLY A 104 3.93 0.46 -15.24
C GLY A 104 4.90 1.10 -14.25
N HIS A 105 5.70 0.30 -13.55
CA HIS A 105 6.69 0.76 -12.58
C HIS A 105 8.05 0.08 -12.85
N PRO A 106 9.18 0.80 -12.80
CA PRO A 106 10.49 0.25 -13.11
C PRO A 106 11.11 -0.52 -11.93
N ALA A 107 10.25 -1.03 -11.04
CA ALA A 107 10.68 -1.82 -9.89
C ALA A 107 10.53 -3.32 -10.18
N SER A 108 11.58 -4.06 -9.86
CA SER A 108 11.57 -5.52 -9.81
C SER A 108 12.01 -5.99 -8.43
N VAL A 109 11.36 -7.02 -7.93
CA VAL A 109 11.68 -7.66 -6.65
C VAL A 109 12.06 -9.10 -6.91
N VAL A 110 13.19 -9.54 -6.37
CA VAL A 110 13.57 -10.95 -6.36
C VAL A 110 13.43 -11.45 -4.93
N LEU A 111 12.48 -12.34 -4.71
CA LEU A 111 12.25 -13.01 -3.44
C LEU A 111 13.05 -14.30 -3.39
N GLN A 112 13.64 -14.55 -2.23
CA GLN A 112 14.37 -15.78 -1.92
C GLN A 112 13.53 -16.71 -1.05
N SER A 113 14.11 -17.81 -0.60
CA SER A 113 13.37 -18.84 0.13
C SER A 113 12.65 -18.31 1.36
N GLN A 114 11.51 -18.93 1.67
CA GLN A 114 10.72 -18.64 2.88
C GLN A 114 10.33 -17.15 3.05
N SER A 115 10.23 -16.42 1.94
CA SER A 115 9.80 -15.03 1.92
C SER A 115 8.29 -14.90 1.84
N TYR A 116 7.77 -13.89 2.54
CA TYR A 116 6.36 -13.52 2.50
C TYR A 116 6.20 -12.05 2.10
N LEU A 117 5.63 -11.83 0.91
CA LEU A 117 5.43 -10.52 0.29
C LEU A 117 3.94 -10.26 0.09
N GLU A 118 3.47 -9.08 0.49
CA GLU A 118 2.13 -8.60 0.15
C GLU A 118 2.24 -7.34 -0.71
N LEU A 119 1.35 -7.20 -1.67
CA LEU A 119 1.19 -5.92 -2.37
C LEU A 119 0.39 -4.94 -1.52
N GLY A 120 0.94 -3.74 -1.36
CA GLY A 120 0.21 -2.61 -0.85
C GLY A 120 -0.42 -1.80 -1.98
N GLU A 121 -0.49 -0.50 -1.76
CA GLU A 121 -0.99 0.47 -2.72
C GLU A 121 -0.02 0.64 -3.90
N LEU A 122 -0.57 0.64 -5.12
CA LEU A 122 0.19 0.84 -6.34
C LEU A 122 -0.41 2.03 -7.09
N THR A 123 0.26 3.17 -7.00
CA THR A 123 -0.07 4.38 -7.73
C THR A 123 1.01 4.68 -8.78
N PRO A 124 0.75 5.57 -9.74
CA PRO A 124 1.78 6.00 -10.69
C PRO A 124 3.01 6.63 -10.06
N GLU A 125 2.91 7.12 -8.81
CA GLU A 125 3.98 7.81 -8.10
C GLU A 125 4.64 6.97 -6.99
N LEU A 126 3.88 6.07 -6.37
CA LEU A 126 4.31 5.25 -5.24
C LEU A 126 3.90 3.79 -5.46
N SER A 127 4.88 2.90 -5.39
CA SER A 127 4.64 1.46 -5.22
C SER A 127 4.96 1.05 -3.80
N LEU A 128 3.93 0.71 -3.03
CA LEU A 128 4.06 0.15 -1.70
C LEU A 128 4.05 -1.38 -1.78
N VAL A 129 5.07 -1.99 -1.22
CA VAL A 129 5.19 -3.45 -1.11
C VAL A 129 5.51 -3.79 0.34
N ARG A 130 4.89 -4.83 0.88
CA ARG A 130 5.11 -5.26 2.27
C ARG A 130 5.91 -6.56 2.31
N LEU A 131 7.12 -6.52 2.87
CA LEU A 131 7.93 -7.72 3.13
C LEU A 131 7.79 -8.08 4.61
N LEU A 132 7.07 -9.16 4.89
CA LEU A 132 6.71 -9.57 6.24
C LEU A 132 7.68 -10.59 6.84
N ALA A 133 8.34 -11.38 5.99
CA ALA A 133 9.37 -12.33 6.40
C ALA A 133 10.28 -12.68 5.21
N GLY A 134 11.47 -13.19 5.51
CA GLY A 134 12.43 -13.71 4.54
C GLY A 134 13.32 -12.63 3.94
N LYS A 135 13.79 -12.83 2.71
CA LYS A 135 14.76 -11.95 2.07
C LYS A 135 14.36 -11.59 0.64
N GLY A 136 14.50 -10.31 0.32
CA GLY A 136 14.18 -9.79 -1.00
C GLY A 136 15.25 -8.82 -1.50
N ARG A 137 15.57 -8.90 -2.79
CA ARG A 137 16.37 -7.89 -3.50
C ARG A 137 15.44 -7.02 -4.32
N PHE A 138 15.47 -5.73 -4.03
CA PHE A 138 14.63 -4.71 -4.63
C PHE A 138 15.48 -3.85 -5.55
N LYS A 139 15.04 -3.73 -6.80
CA LYS A 139 15.71 -2.91 -7.81
C LYS A 139 14.68 -1.96 -8.37
N ILE A 140 14.92 -0.66 -8.18
CA ILE A 140 14.18 0.41 -8.85
C ILE A 140 15.19 1.22 -9.66
N ARG A 141 14.95 1.31 -10.97
CA ARG A 141 15.72 2.18 -11.86
C ARG A 141 14.83 3.33 -12.29
N ARG A 142 15.27 4.58 -12.15
CA ARG A 142 14.53 5.69 -12.78
C ARG A 142 14.50 5.46 -14.28
N GLY A 143 13.31 5.52 -14.86
CA GLY A 143 13.19 5.52 -16.31
C GLY A 143 13.52 6.90 -16.89
N ALA A 144 13.59 6.97 -18.21
CA ALA A 144 13.87 8.21 -18.93
C ALA A 144 12.65 9.16 -18.99
N SER A 145 11.43 8.66 -18.73
CA SER A 145 10.21 9.48 -18.80
C SER A 145 9.98 10.28 -17.51
N SER A 146 9.36 11.46 -17.62
CA SER A 146 9.06 12.34 -16.48
C SER A 146 8.21 11.66 -15.38
N SER A 147 7.28 10.78 -15.76
CA SER A 147 6.48 10.00 -14.81
C SER A 147 7.33 8.99 -14.04
N SER A 148 8.22 8.26 -14.73
CA SER A 148 9.10 7.26 -14.12
C SER A 148 10.23 7.85 -13.28
N GLN A 149 10.54 9.13 -13.44
CA GLN A 149 11.52 9.85 -12.61
C GLN A 149 10.99 10.16 -11.20
N ARG A 150 9.66 10.34 -11.07
CA ARG A 150 8.99 10.65 -9.80
C ARG A 150 8.64 9.40 -9.00
N GLN A 151 8.64 8.24 -9.65
CA GLN A 151 8.29 6.96 -9.06
C GLN A 151 9.19 6.57 -7.89
N ARG A 152 8.55 6.15 -6.80
CA ARG A 152 9.21 5.67 -5.58
C ARG A 152 8.71 4.28 -5.26
N LEU A 153 9.63 3.44 -4.82
CA LEU A 153 9.34 2.15 -4.21
C LEU A 153 9.49 2.31 -2.70
N GLU A 154 8.43 1.96 -1.98
CA GLU A 154 8.45 1.83 -0.54
C GLU A 154 8.27 0.37 -0.16
N VAL A 155 9.27 -0.17 0.53
CA VAL A 155 9.21 -1.52 1.10
C VAL A 155 8.90 -1.37 2.56
N GLN A 156 7.72 -1.79 2.97
CA GLN A 156 7.27 -1.74 4.35
C GLN A 156 7.39 -3.11 5.00
N SER A 157 7.76 -3.14 6.26
CA SER A 157 7.68 -4.33 7.11
C SER A 157 6.82 -4.00 8.33
N LEU A 158 6.80 -4.89 9.33
CA LEU A 158 6.00 -4.69 10.54
C LEU A 158 6.43 -3.47 11.36
N ARG A 159 7.70 -3.06 11.27
CA ARG A 159 8.28 -2.04 12.16
C ARG A 159 9.02 -0.91 11.46
N ALA A 160 9.24 -1.02 10.15
CA ALA A 160 9.99 -0.03 9.40
C ALA A 160 9.49 0.08 7.96
N SER A 161 9.74 1.23 7.34
CA SER A 161 9.64 1.40 5.90
C SER A 161 10.99 1.80 5.29
N LEU A 162 11.21 1.32 4.07
CA LEU A 162 12.42 1.53 3.29
C LEU A 162 12.03 2.17 1.97
N GLY A 163 12.22 3.48 1.89
CA GLY A 163 11.85 4.28 0.72
C GLY A 163 13.04 4.53 -0.21
N SER A 164 12.85 4.33 -1.52
CA SER A 164 13.86 4.64 -2.53
C SER A 164 13.25 5.04 -3.87
N GLY A 165 13.91 5.96 -4.59
CA GLY A 165 13.52 6.35 -5.95
C GLY A 165 14.45 5.80 -7.05
N ASN A 166 15.68 5.44 -6.69
CA ASN A 166 16.66 4.84 -7.60
C ASN A 166 17.69 4.07 -6.78
N ALA A 167 17.50 2.76 -6.65
CA ALA A 167 18.34 1.94 -5.79
C ALA A 167 18.30 0.46 -6.18
N ASP A 168 19.38 -0.23 -5.87
CA ASP A 168 19.49 -1.68 -5.83
C ASP A 168 19.89 -2.07 -4.41
N PHE A 169 18.99 -2.73 -3.69
CA PHE A 169 19.18 -3.02 -2.28
C PHE A 169 18.56 -4.36 -1.89
N ILE A 170 19.10 -4.95 -0.84
CA ILE A 170 18.67 -6.23 -0.28
C ILE A 170 18.07 -5.93 1.09
N VAL A 171 16.91 -6.51 1.37
CA VAL A 171 16.23 -6.42 2.67
C VAL A 171 16.04 -7.82 3.21
N GLY A 172 16.48 -8.05 4.44
CA GLY A 172 16.20 -9.26 5.21
C GLY A 172 15.29 -8.92 6.38
N VAL A 173 14.24 -9.72 6.56
CA VAL A 173 13.24 -9.54 7.61
C VAL A 173 13.11 -10.84 8.39
N THR A 174 13.25 -10.73 9.70
CA THR A 174 12.92 -11.78 10.68
C THR A 174 11.88 -11.25 11.66
N ASP A 175 11.49 -12.05 12.63
CA ASP A 175 10.43 -11.70 13.59
C ASP A 175 10.76 -10.46 14.43
N SER A 176 12.05 -10.21 14.67
CA SER A 176 12.54 -9.11 15.52
C SER A 176 13.55 -8.19 14.84
N ARG A 177 14.07 -8.53 13.66
CA ARG A 177 15.15 -7.79 13.00
C ARG A 177 14.83 -7.48 11.55
N ILE A 178 15.21 -6.28 11.12
CA ILE A 178 15.13 -5.83 9.73
C ILE A 178 16.51 -5.30 9.35
N ALA A 179 17.12 -5.88 8.33
CA ALA A 179 18.41 -5.44 7.82
C ALA A 179 18.26 -4.98 6.37
N VAL A 180 19.02 -3.95 6.02
CA VAL A 180 19.13 -3.45 4.66
C VAL A 180 20.59 -3.35 4.25
N LEU A 181 20.90 -3.78 3.03
CA LEU A 181 22.17 -3.57 2.36
C LEU A 181 21.91 -2.87 1.03
N VAL A 182 22.51 -1.71 0.82
CA VAL A 182 22.35 -0.94 -0.42
C VAL A 182 23.54 -1.22 -1.33
N VAL A 183 23.28 -1.90 -2.45
CA VAL A 183 24.29 -2.21 -3.48
C VAL A 183 24.56 -0.99 -4.35
N SER A 184 23.52 -0.21 -4.67
CA SER A 184 23.64 1.06 -5.38
C SER A 184 22.48 2.01 -5.06
N GLY A 185 22.70 3.31 -5.24
CA GLY A 185 21.72 4.34 -4.92
C GLY A 185 21.68 4.67 -3.42
N SER A 186 20.49 5.05 -2.94
CA SER A 186 20.24 5.38 -1.53
C SER A 186 18.84 4.96 -1.12
N VAL A 187 18.72 4.48 0.11
CA VAL A 187 17.46 4.07 0.73
C VAL A 187 17.30 4.82 2.05
N ARG A 188 16.10 5.34 2.30
CA ARG A 188 15.75 5.92 3.61
C ARG A 188 15.14 4.82 4.46
N PHE A 189 15.82 4.42 5.53
CA PHE A 189 15.37 3.40 6.47
C PHE A 189 14.69 4.09 7.66
N THR A 190 13.36 3.99 7.71
CA THR A 190 12.52 4.75 8.63
C THR A 190 11.80 3.79 9.59
N PRO A 191 12.04 3.84 10.90
CA PRO A 191 11.22 3.08 11.84
C PRO A 191 9.80 3.68 11.88
N LEU A 192 8.77 2.82 11.86
CA LEU A 192 7.37 3.25 11.74
C LEU A 192 6.87 3.99 12.99
N SER A 193 7.36 3.62 14.18
CA SER A 193 6.97 4.26 15.44
C SER A 193 7.63 5.62 15.65
N HIS A 194 8.84 5.84 15.11
CA HIS A 194 9.59 7.08 15.30
C HIS A 194 10.20 7.60 13.98
N PRO A 195 9.38 8.14 13.05
CA PRO A 195 9.83 8.50 11.71
C PRO A 195 10.96 9.54 11.65
N LYS A 196 11.15 10.32 12.73
CA LYS A 196 12.24 11.30 12.87
C LYS A 196 13.62 10.64 13.03
N GLN A 197 13.68 9.39 13.50
CA GLN A 197 14.91 8.63 13.69
C GLN A 197 15.29 7.79 12.45
N ALA A 198 14.92 8.29 11.26
CA ALA A 198 15.25 7.63 10.01
C ALA A 198 16.75 7.76 9.70
N VAL A 199 17.34 6.69 9.16
CA VAL A 199 18.73 6.66 8.73
C VAL A 199 18.79 6.58 7.20
N ALA A 200 19.66 7.38 6.58
CA ALA A 200 19.97 7.25 5.16
C ALA A 200 21.06 6.19 4.97
N VAL A 201 20.78 5.17 4.15
CA VAL A 201 21.74 4.12 3.81
C VAL A 201 22.09 4.27 2.33
N SER A 202 23.37 4.49 2.05
CA SER A 202 23.86 4.72 0.69
C SER A 202 24.64 3.53 0.14
N LYS A 203 25.13 3.65 -1.10
CA LYS A 203 25.88 2.60 -1.80
C LYS A 203 26.95 1.95 -0.90
N ALA A 204 27.00 0.61 -0.95
CA ALA A 204 27.91 -0.23 -0.19
C ALA A 204 27.78 -0.06 1.33
N GLN A 205 26.63 0.42 1.82
CA GLN A 205 26.35 0.51 3.24
C GLN A 205 25.20 -0.41 3.64
N ALA A 206 25.23 -0.82 4.90
CA ALA A 206 24.15 -1.57 5.52
C ALA A 206 23.71 -0.92 6.83
N SER A 207 22.50 -1.26 7.25
CA SER A 207 21.95 -0.89 8.56
C SER A 207 21.01 -2.00 9.04
N LEU A 208 20.91 -2.14 10.34
CA LEU A 208 20.07 -3.11 11.06
C LEU A 208 19.17 -2.36 12.02
N GLN A 209 17.91 -2.75 12.06
CA GLN A 209 16.96 -2.35 13.09
C GLN A 209 16.51 -3.60 13.86
N GLU A 210 16.60 -3.51 15.19
CA GLU A 210 16.10 -4.53 16.11
C GLU A 210 14.82 -4.04 16.81
N ALA A 211 14.04 -4.96 17.36
CA ALA A 211 12.83 -4.61 18.11
C ALA A 211 13.17 -3.69 19.30
N GLY A 212 12.49 -2.56 19.41
CA GLY A 212 12.75 -1.55 20.46
C GLY A 212 13.91 -0.61 20.17
N TYR A 213 14.59 -0.73 19.02
CA TYR A 213 15.72 0.11 18.65
C TYR A 213 15.49 0.81 17.30
N ALA A 214 16.10 1.99 17.15
CA ALA A 214 16.15 2.69 15.89
C ALA A 214 17.04 1.92 14.91
N PRO A 215 16.97 2.18 13.59
CA PRO A 215 18.00 1.71 12.69
C PRO A 215 19.39 2.14 13.18
N SER A 216 20.31 1.20 13.21
CA SER A 216 21.71 1.47 13.49
C SER A 216 22.31 2.43 12.46
N PRO A 217 23.34 3.22 12.83
CA PRO A 217 24.09 4.02 11.87
C PRO A 217 24.58 3.17 10.68
N ALA A 218 24.61 3.78 9.49
CA ALA A 218 25.02 3.07 8.29
C ALA A 218 26.50 2.63 8.38
N VAL A 219 26.78 1.34 8.16
CA VAL A 219 28.12 0.76 8.17
C VAL A 219 28.58 0.42 6.76
N SER A 220 29.86 0.67 6.46
CA SER A 220 30.46 0.34 5.16
C SER A 220 30.72 -1.16 5.04
N VAL A 221 30.35 -1.73 3.89
CA VAL A 221 30.42 -3.17 3.62
C VAL A 221 31.30 -3.42 2.40
N SER A 222 32.33 -4.26 2.56
CA SER A 222 33.23 -4.62 1.46
C SER A 222 32.50 -5.38 0.35
N LYS A 223 33.01 -5.33 -0.90
CA LYS A 223 32.42 -6.06 -2.03
C LYS A 223 32.36 -7.58 -1.78
N LEU A 224 33.33 -8.14 -1.07
CA LEU A 224 33.35 -9.56 -0.71
C LEU A 224 32.13 -9.92 0.15
N VAL A 225 31.84 -9.11 1.17
CA VAL A 225 30.68 -9.32 2.03
C VAL A 225 29.37 -9.08 1.26
N GLN A 226 29.30 -8.05 0.39
CA GLN A 226 28.13 -7.82 -0.46
C GLN A 226 27.80 -9.01 -1.36
N ASN A 227 28.83 -9.63 -1.95
CA ASN A 227 28.67 -10.82 -2.79
C ASN A 227 28.20 -12.02 -1.96
N LYS A 228 28.76 -12.20 -0.75
CA LYS A 228 28.34 -13.25 0.19
C LYS A 228 26.85 -13.09 0.56
N VAL A 229 26.43 -11.89 0.94
CA VAL A 229 25.04 -11.58 1.29
C VAL A 229 24.09 -11.81 0.12
N SER A 230 24.52 -11.44 -1.09
CA SER A 230 23.74 -11.64 -2.32
C SER A 230 23.58 -13.12 -2.68
N ALA A 231 24.55 -13.97 -2.30
CA ALA A 231 24.55 -15.39 -2.60
C ALA A 231 23.83 -16.24 -1.56
N GLN A 232 23.77 -15.79 -0.30
CA GLN A 232 22.98 -16.43 0.75
C GLN A 232 21.49 -16.43 0.37
N ASP A 233 20.72 -17.35 0.94
CA ASP A 233 19.27 -17.49 0.68
C ASP A 233 18.42 -16.95 1.84
N ASP A 234 18.96 -17.01 3.05
CA ASP A 234 18.23 -16.70 4.28
C ASP A 234 18.56 -15.29 4.83
N PRO A 235 17.64 -14.70 5.63
CA PRO A 235 17.86 -13.39 6.26
C PRO A 235 18.83 -13.43 7.44
N GLU A 236 18.86 -14.50 8.24
CA GLU A 236 19.75 -14.60 9.42
C GLU A 236 21.22 -14.67 9.01
N GLY A 237 21.55 -15.46 7.99
CA GLY A 237 22.88 -15.56 7.41
C GLY A 237 23.36 -14.25 6.82
N PHE A 238 22.45 -13.45 6.22
CA PHE A 238 22.73 -12.08 5.80
C PHE A 238 23.11 -11.21 7.01
N MET A 239 22.28 -11.21 8.05
CA MET A 239 22.51 -10.38 9.25
C MET A 239 23.81 -10.78 9.98
N ALA A 240 24.10 -12.08 10.07
CA ALA A 240 25.32 -12.58 10.69
C ALA A 240 26.59 -12.28 9.88
N ALA A 241 26.47 -11.95 8.58
CA ALA A 241 27.61 -11.65 7.73
C ALA A 241 28.16 -10.22 7.93
N ILE A 242 27.44 -9.35 8.62
CA ILE A 242 27.80 -7.93 8.79
C ILE A 242 27.85 -7.61 10.29
N LEU A 243 28.90 -6.91 10.70
CA LEU A 243 29.01 -6.35 12.05
C LEU A 243 28.32 -4.98 12.07
N PHE A 244 27.13 -4.92 12.67
CA PHE A 244 26.36 -3.69 12.78
C PHE A 244 26.76 -2.89 14.03
N PRO A 245 26.84 -1.54 13.94
CA PRO A 245 27.08 -0.70 15.09
C PRO A 245 25.86 -0.70 16.03
N LYS A 246 26.10 -0.37 17.30
CA LYS A 246 25.04 -0.29 18.31
C LYS A 246 23.99 0.75 17.92
N ALA A 247 22.71 0.36 17.99
CA ALA A 247 21.58 1.23 17.73
C ALA A 247 21.15 2.01 18.99
N ALA A 248 20.52 3.16 18.78
CA ALA A 248 19.86 3.91 19.85
C ALA A 248 18.50 3.25 20.20
N PRO A 249 18.13 3.17 21.49
CA PRO A 249 16.80 2.69 21.87
C PRO A 249 15.73 3.65 21.35
N LEU A 250 14.63 3.09 20.85
CA LEU A 250 13.40 3.84 20.62
C LEU A 250 12.80 4.05 22.01
N GLY A 251 12.89 5.26 22.53
CA GLY A 251 12.23 5.60 23.80
C GLY A 251 10.72 5.34 23.74
N ASP A 252 10.09 5.25 24.91
CA ASP A 252 8.64 5.04 24.99
C ASP A 252 7.92 6.30 24.50
N LEU A 253 6.94 6.14 23.61
CA LEU A 253 6.08 7.21 23.09
C LEU A 253 5.27 7.93 24.19
N GLU A 254 5.23 7.38 25.40
CA GLU A 254 4.55 7.96 26.56
C GLU A 254 5.29 9.14 27.18
N ALA A 255 6.62 9.24 27.07
CA ALA A 255 7.37 10.31 27.74
C ALA A 255 7.06 11.70 27.15
N ASP A 256 6.95 11.81 25.82
CA ASP A 256 6.59 13.07 25.15
C ASP A 256 5.12 13.45 25.38
N SER A 257 4.24 12.46 25.54
CA SER A 257 2.81 12.70 25.79
C SER A 257 2.56 13.09 27.26
N GLN A 258 3.27 12.47 28.20
CA GLN A 258 3.22 12.84 29.62
C GLN A 258 3.85 14.20 29.90
N ALA A 259 4.90 14.61 29.17
CA ALA A 259 5.46 15.95 29.29
C ALA A 259 4.47 17.04 28.84
N VAL A 260 3.74 16.82 27.73
CA VAL A 260 2.71 17.76 27.26
C VAL A 260 1.50 17.79 28.20
N LEU A 261 1.10 16.65 28.76
CA LEU A 261 0.02 16.58 29.76
C LEU A 261 0.43 17.19 31.10
N ALA A 262 1.70 17.06 31.52
CA ALA A 262 2.22 17.69 32.73
C ALA A 262 2.25 19.23 32.60
N ILE A 263 2.67 19.76 31.44
CA ILE A 263 2.63 21.21 31.16
C ILE A 263 1.18 21.73 31.19
N SER A 264 0.22 20.96 30.67
CA SER A 264 -1.21 21.32 30.74
C SER A 264 -1.79 21.24 32.15
N ALA A 265 -1.31 20.31 32.99
CA ALA A 265 -1.78 20.16 34.36
C ALA A 265 -1.25 21.27 35.28
N ASP A 266 0.01 21.70 35.08
CA ASP A 266 0.62 22.79 35.84
C ASP A 266 -0.08 24.13 35.56
N HIS A 267 -0.37 24.43 34.29
CA HIS A 267 -1.10 25.64 33.92
C HIS A 267 -2.56 25.65 34.41
N ALA A 268 -3.20 24.48 34.48
CA ALA A 268 -4.54 24.36 35.06
C ALA A 268 -4.51 24.64 36.57
N GLN A 269 -3.54 24.10 37.30
CA GLN A 269 -3.39 24.35 38.74
C GLN A 269 -3.12 25.82 39.06
N GLU A 270 -2.30 26.48 38.25
CA GLU A 270 -2.01 27.91 38.37
C GLU A 270 -3.28 28.76 38.15
N THR A 271 -4.11 28.40 37.17
CA THR A 271 -5.40 29.06 36.91
C THR A 271 -6.39 28.87 38.08
N PHE A 272 -6.48 27.66 38.65
CA PHE A 272 -7.34 27.40 39.81
C PHE A 272 -6.86 28.09 41.09
N ALA A 273 -5.54 28.27 41.26
CA ALA A 273 -4.97 29.00 42.39
C ALA A 273 -5.31 30.49 42.30
N ILE A 274 -5.22 31.09 41.11
CA ILE A 274 -5.63 32.49 40.86
C ILE A 274 -7.12 32.66 41.16
N LEU A 275 -7.99 31.77 40.66
CA LEU A 275 -9.43 31.84 40.90
C LEU A 275 -9.81 31.68 42.38
N ARG A 276 -9.11 30.80 43.13
CA ARG A 276 -9.31 30.68 44.59
C ARG A 276 -8.88 31.93 45.33
N GLY A 277 -7.75 32.54 44.95
CA GLY A 277 -7.29 33.81 45.51
C GLY A 277 -8.33 34.94 45.35
N MET A 278 -8.93 35.05 44.16
CA MET A 278 -9.97 36.04 43.88
C MET A 278 -11.26 35.79 44.68
N ALA A 279 -11.64 34.53 44.90
CA ALA A 279 -12.81 34.18 45.70
C ALA A 279 -12.61 34.51 47.20
N THR A 280 -11.40 34.33 47.72
CA THR A 280 -11.08 34.73 49.11
C THR A 280 -11.04 36.24 49.31
N ASP A 281 -10.60 37.01 48.31
CA ASP A 281 -10.65 38.49 48.39
C ASP A 281 -12.09 39.02 48.35
N GLN A 282 -12.97 38.43 47.52
CA GLN A 282 -14.39 38.79 47.53
C GLN A 282 -15.07 38.48 48.87
N ALA A 283 -14.76 37.33 49.49
CA ALA A 283 -15.28 36.98 50.81
C ALA A 283 -14.78 37.92 51.92
N ARG A 284 -13.53 38.42 51.80
CA ARG A 284 -12.97 39.38 52.76
C ARG A 284 -13.62 40.75 52.64
N THR A 285 -13.84 41.23 51.42
CA THR A 285 -14.55 42.51 51.16
C THR A 285 -16.02 42.49 51.58
N ALA A 286 -16.67 41.31 51.63
CA ALA A 286 -18.04 41.16 52.10
C ALA A 286 -18.15 41.15 53.64
N SER A 287 -17.07 40.87 54.37
CA SER A 287 -17.05 40.83 55.84
C SER A 287 -16.73 42.19 56.49
N GLU A 288 -16.14 43.13 55.76
CA GLU A 288 -15.85 44.50 56.24
C GLU A 288 -17.00 45.49 55.98
N GLY A 289 -18.10 45.04 55.38
CA GLY A 289 -19.25 45.87 54.99
C GLY A 289 -20.56 45.56 55.73
N ALA A 290 -20.52 44.97 56.93
CA ALA A 290 -21.70 44.78 57.77
C ALA A 290 -21.68 45.79 58.95
N PRO A 291 -22.63 46.74 59.03
CA PRO A 291 -22.70 47.75 60.09
C PRO A 291 -23.10 47.19 61.46
#